data_AF-A0A2H3KC58-F1
#
_entry.id   AF-A0A2H3KC58-F1
#
_cell.length_a   1.000
_cell.length_b   1.000
_cell.length_c   1.000
_cell.angle_alpha   90.00
_cell.angle_beta   90.00
_cell.angle_gamma   90.00
#
_symmetry.space_group_name_H-M   'P 1'
#
loop_
_entity.id
_entity.type
_entity.pdbx_description
1 polymer ?
#
loop_
_entity_poly.entity_id
_entity_poly.type
_entity_poly.pdbx_seq_one_letter_code
_entity_poly.pdbx_strand_id
1 'polypeptide(L)'
;MGTWGVKAFEDDTAMEFYDEFCNSEQSLQELEECFDTVLSQTYNMDDLLMEGFEEPTKALVYAEIIAALNGNPSDKFPDEEYHEDMELPMINFENLKSDFKDELKIKAIETINKIQDDDQMHLTVLWIESESLDEWKNNLQDLKERLK
;
A
#
# COMPACT_ATOMS: atom_id res chain seq x y z
N MET A 1 -15.85 -0.74 -16.06
CA MET A 1 -14.45 -0.69 -15.62
C MET A 1 -14.49 -1.15 -14.17
N GLY A 2 -13.67 -2.15 -13.85
CA GLY A 2 -13.83 -3.03 -12.70
C GLY A 2 -14.01 -2.30 -11.37
N THR A 3 -14.66 -2.96 -10.43
CA THR A 3 -14.97 -2.47 -9.09
C THR A 3 -13.67 -2.09 -8.38
N TRP A 4 -13.25 -0.83 -8.47
CA TRP A 4 -12.20 -0.29 -7.60
C TRP A 4 -12.80 -0.26 -6.20
N GLY A 5 -12.47 -1.25 -5.39
CA GLY A 5 -12.86 -1.21 -3.99
C GLY A 5 -12.10 -0.12 -3.27
N VAL A 6 -12.67 0.33 -2.16
CA VAL A 6 -12.15 1.46 -1.39
C VAL A 6 -10.94 1.04 -0.56
N LYS A 7 -10.81 -0.26 -0.29
CA LYS A 7 -9.70 -0.84 0.46
C LYS A 7 -8.60 -1.30 -0.49
N ALA A 8 -7.34 -1.23 -0.03
CA ALA A 8 -6.17 -1.64 -0.84
C ALA A 8 -6.33 -3.04 -1.47
N PHE A 9 -6.72 -4.05 -0.70
CA PHE A 9 -6.88 -5.43 -1.19
C PHE A 9 -8.18 -5.71 -1.96
N GLU A 10 -8.96 -4.69 -2.30
CA GLU A 10 -10.10 -4.83 -3.21
C GLU A 10 -9.76 -4.41 -4.65
N ASP A 11 -8.53 -3.97 -4.88
CA ASP A 11 -7.97 -3.66 -6.20
C ASP A 11 -7.09 -4.83 -6.68
N ASP A 12 -7.39 -5.37 -7.88
CA ASP A 12 -6.62 -6.46 -8.48
C ASP A 12 -5.13 -6.10 -8.62
N THR A 13 -4.81 -4.84 -8.96
CA THR A 13 -3.42 -4.38 -9.08
C THR A 13 -2.71 -4.34 -7.73
N ALA A 14 -3.42 -4.00 -6.65
CA ALA A 14 -2.87 -4.03 -5.31
C ALA A 14 -2.61 -5.47 -4.83
N MET A 15 -3.49 -6.41 -5.19
CA MET A 15 -3.30 -7.84 -4.92
C MET A 15 -2.08 -8.39 -5.67
N GLU A 16 -1.86 -7.98 -6.93
CA GLU A 16 -0.66 -8.37 -7.69
C GLU A 16 0.63 -7.94 -6.98
N PHE A 17 0.69 -6.74 -6.40
CA PHE A 17 1.86 -6.30 -5.63
C PHE A 17 2.05 -7.07 -4.32
N TYR A 18 0.95 -7.47 -3.68
CA TYR A 18 1.02 -8.33 -2.50
C TYR A 18 1.59 -9.71 -2.86
N ASP A 19 1.11 -10.30 -3.96
CA ASP A 19 1.57 -11.60 -4.45
C ASP A 19 3.04 -11.53 -4.88
N GLU A 20 3.46 -10.44 -5.52
CA GLU A 20 4.86 -10.17 -5.86
C GLU A 20 5.74 -10.17 -4.61
N PHE A 21 5.33 -9.43 -3.56
CA PHE A 21 6.06 -9.37 -2.30
C PHE A 21 6.13 -10.73 -1.60
N CYS A 22 5.04 -11.50 -1.60
CA CYS A 22 5.04 -12.85 -1.04
C CYS A 22 6.08 -13.73 -1.74
N ASN A 23 6.13 -13.69 -3.07
CA ASN A 23 7.09 -14.45 -3.88
C ASN A 23 8.52 -13.88 -3.86
N SER A 24 8.73 -12.68 -3.31
CA SER A 24 10.05 -12.06 -3.20
C SER A 24 10.82 -12.61 -1.99
N GLU A 25 11.98 -12.02 -1.70
CA GLU A 25 12.73 -12.32 -0.47
C GLU A 25 12.04 -11.77 0.80
N GLN A 26 10.89 -11.10 0.66
CA GLN A 26 10.13 -10.49 1.75
C GLN A 26 11.03 -9.59 2.61
N SER A 27 11.69 -8.63 1.97
CA SER A 27 12.69 -7.78 2.64
C SER A 27 12.10 -6.45 3.09
N LEU A 28 12.45 -5.99 4.30
CA LEU A 28 12.09 -4.64 4.74
C LEU A 28 12.73 -3.54 3.89
N GLN A 29 13.87 -3.84 3.27
CA GLN A 29 14.55 -2.92 2.38
C GLN A 29 13.69 -2.59 1.16
N GLU A 30 13.02 -3.60 0.59
CA GLU A 30 12.08 -3.39 -0.53
C GLU A 30 10.93 -2.45 -0.15
N LEU A 31 10.39 -2.60 1.07
CA LEU A 31 9.35 -1.70 1.60
C LEU A 31 9.88 -0.27 1.72
N GLU A 32 11.07 -0.12 2.30
CA GLU A 32 11.72 1.18 2.49
C GLU A 32 11.99 1.89 1.17
N GLU A 33 12.55 1.19 0.19
CA GLU A 33 12.86 1.72 -1.14
C GLU A 33 11.59 2.16 -1.88
N CYS A 34 10.49 1.43 -1.74
CA CYS A 34 9.20 1.81 -2.29
C CYS A 34 8.69 3.13 -1.67
N PHE A 35 8.72 3.26 -0.34
CA PHE A 35 8.32 4.51 0.32
C PHE A 35 9.22 5.69 -0.08
N ASP A 36 10.54 5.48 -0.12
CA ASP A 36 11.51 6.51 -0.52
C ASP A 36 11.30 6.93 -1.98
N THR A 37 10.88 6.02 -2.84
CA THR A 37 10.54 6.32 -4.24
C THR A 37 9.33 7.26 -4.29
N VAL A 38 8.22 6.91 -3.63
CA VAL A 38 7.02 7.77 -3.60
C VAL A 38 7.30 9.13 -2.93
N LEU A 39 8.09 9.14 -1.84
CA LEU A 39 8.46 10.36 -1.14
C LEU A 39 9.38 11.28 -1.96
N SER A 40 10.32 10.72 -2.72
CA SER A 40 11.26 11.50 -3.55
C SER A 40 10.68 11.90 -4.92
N GLN A 41 9.72 11.15 -5.44
CA GLN A 41 9.11 11.41 -6.74
C GLN A 41 8.23 12.66 -6.67
N THR A 42 8.38 13.54 -7.66
CA THR A 42 7.50 14.70 -7.84
C THR A 42 6.57 14.38 -9.00
N TYR A 43 5.29 14.19 -8.70
CA TYR A 43 4.28 13.90 -9.71
C TYR A 43 3.89 15.22 -10.38
N ASN A 44 3.99 15.27 -11.71
CA ASN A 44 3.54 16.40 -12.50
C ASN A 44 2.37 15.97 -13.38
N MET A 45 1.31 16.77 -13.41
CA MET A 45 0.10 16.45 -14.17
C MET A 45 0.32 16.30 -15.69
N ASP A 46 1.43 16.83 -16.22
CA ASP A 46 1.75 16.81 -17.65
C ASP A 46 2.50 15.54 -18.10
N ASP A 47 3.17 14.82 -17.20
CA ASP A 47 3.88 13.55 -17.50
C ASP A 47 2.98 12.31 -17.35
N LEU A 48 1.67 12.52 -17.11
CA LEU A 48 0.66 11.53 -16.68
C LEU A 48 0.33 10.39 -17.65
N LEU A 49 0.98 10.30 -18.80
CA LEU A 49 0.45 9.52 -19.90
C LEU A 49 0.62 8.00 -19.76
N MET A 50 1.41 7.47 -18.82
CA MET A 50 1.56 6.01 -18.69
C MET A 50 1.91 5.45 -17.29
N GLU A 51 2.61 6.17 -16.39
CA GLU A 51 3.30 5.52 -15.25
C GLU A 51 3.25 6.38 -13.96
N GLY A 52 2.20 6.27 -13.15
CA GLY A 52 2.15 7.07 -11.91
C GLY A 52 1.09 6.71 -10.86
N PHE A 53 0.38 5.58 -11.00
CA PHE A 53 -0.51 5.07 -9.96
C PHE A 53 0.00 3.76 -9.34
N GLU A 54 0.90 3.04 -10.02
CA GLU A 54 1.43 1.76 -9.58
C GLU A 54 2.26 1.91 -8.29
N GLU A 55 3.21 2.84 -8.23
CA GLU A 55 4.06 3.03 -7.05
C GLU A 55 3.29 3.51 -5.82
N PRO A 56 2.37 4.50 -5.92
CA PRO A 56 1.48 4.85 -4.82
C PRO A 56 0.63 3.67 -4.34
N THR A 57 0.05 2.88 -5.25
CA THR A 57 -0.74 1.70 -4.90
C THR A 57 0.11 0.63 -4.20
N LYS A 58 1.31 0.34 -4.74
CA LYS A 58 2.28 -0.57 -4.12
C LYS A 58 2.68 -0.11 -2.73
N ALA A 59 2.91 1.19 -2.53
CA ALA A 59 3.19 1.75 -1.21
C ALA A 59 2.03 1.57 -0.22
N LEU A 60 0.77 1.70 -0.66
CA LEU A 60 -0.38 1.43 0.21
C LEU A 60 -0.46 -0.05 0.64
N VAL A 61 -0.18 -0.98 -0.27
CA VAL A 61 -0.09 -2.42 0.05
C VAL A 61 1.02 -2.66 1.08
N TYR A 62 2.19 -2.05 0.89
CA TYR A 62 3.32 -2.20 1.81
C TYR A 62 3.04 -1.59 3.18
N ALA A 63 2.31 -0.48 3.23
CA ALA A 63 1.81 0.09 4.47
C ALA A 63 0.82 -0.86 5.18
N GLU A 64 -0.05 -1.56 4.46
CA GLU A 64 -0.92 -2.60 5.04
C GLU A 64 -0.13 -3.78 5.62
N ILE A 65 0.95 -4.21 4.94
CA ILE A 65 1.86 -5.24 5.46
C ILE A 65 2.53 -4.77 6.76
N ILE A 66 2.92 -3.50 6.86
CA ILE A 66 3.47 -2.92 8.10
C ILE A 66 2.41 -2.86 9.21
N ALA A 67 1.17 -2.51 8.88
CA ALA A 67 0.08 -2.52 9.85
C ALA A 67 -0.17 -3.95 10.37
N ALA A 68 -0.13 -4.95 9.49
CA ALA A 68 -0.20 -6.37 9.84
C ALA A 68 0.99 -6.82 10.71
N LEU A 69 2.23 -6.39 10.39
CA LEU A 69 3.42 -6.60 11.22
C LEU A 69 3.26 -6.03 12.64
N ASN A 70 2.56 -4.90 12.78
CA ASN A 70 2.25 -4.28 14.07
C ASN A 70 1.12 -4.98 14.83
N GLY A 71 0.50 -6.02 14.24
CA GLY A 71 -0.61 -6.77 14.82
C GLY A 71 -2.00 -6.17 14.54
N ASN A 72 -2.10 -5.19 13.63
CA ASN A 72 -3.34 -4.53 13.24
C ASN A 72 -3.61 -4.70 11.72
N PRO A 73 -3.77 -5.94 11.21
CA PRO A 73 -4.08 -6.17 9.79
C PRO A 73 -5.46 -5.62 9.43
N SER A 74 -5.67 -5.35 8.14
CA SER A 74 -6.98 -4.98 7.61
C SER A 74 -7.95 -6.17 7.64
N ASP A 75 -9.25 -5.94 7.76
CA ASP A 75 -10.26 -6.99 7.63
C ASP A 75 -10.24 -7.70 6.26
N LYS A 76 -9.62 -7.06 5.26
CA LYS A 76 -9.44 -7.59 3.90
C LYS A 76 -8.03 -8.09 3.65
N PHE A 77 -7.20 -8.19 4.69
CA PHE A 77 -5.85 -8.71 4.54
C PHE A 77 -5.90 -10.19 4.09
N PRO A 78 -5.07 -10.60 3.11
CA PRO A 78 -5.06 -11.97 2.61
C PRO A 78 -4.83 -12.99 3.73
N ASP A 79 -5.73 -13.96 3.86
CA ASP A 79 -5.70 -14.99 4.89
C ASP A 79 -5.05 -16.30 4.38
N GLU A 80 -4.98 -17.30 5.25
CA GLU A 80 -4.37 -18.60 4.91
C GLU A 80 -5.05 -19.27 3.70
N GLU A 81 -6.37 -19.14 3.56
CA GLU A 81 -7.14 -19.68 2.42
C GLU A 81 -6.69 -19.03 1.11
N TYR A 82 -6.51 -17.71 1.08
CA TYR A 82 -5.98 -17.02 -0.10
C TYR A 82 -4.59 -17.54 -0.51
N HIS A 83 -3.69 -17.74 0.45
CA HIS A 83 -2.33 -18.22 0.16
C HIS A 83 -2.33 -19.67 -0.34
N GLU A 84 -3.21 -20.52 0.21
CA GLU A 84 -3.40 -21.89 -0.28
C GLU A 84 -3.94 -21.93 -1.71
N ASP A 85 -4.97 -21.13 -2.00
CA ASP A 85 -5.61 -21.07 -3.32
C ASP A 85 -4.67 -20.53 -4.41
N MET A 86 -3.84 -19.54 -4.06
CA MET A 86 -2.90 -18.90 -4.98
C MET A 86 -1.51 -19.56 -5.01
N GLU A 87 -1.31 -20.63 -4.21
CA GLU A 87 -0.01 -21.29 -4.03
C GLU A 87 1.13 -20.33 -3.62
N LEU A 88 0.80 -19.31 -2.81
CA LEU A 88 1.73 -18.26 -2.38
C LEU A 88 2.36 -18.60 -1.03
N PRO A 89 3.67 -18.33 -0.84
CA PRO A 89 4.28 -18.43 0.48
C PRO A 89 3.71 -17.36 1.41
N MET A 90 3.42 -17.73 2.66
CA MET A 90 3.00 -16.76 3.67
C MET A 90 4.13 -15.76 3.99
N ILE A 91 3.74 -14.54 4.34
CA ILE A 91 4.67 -13.54 4.84
C ILE A 91 5.26 -14.01 6.17
N ASN A 92 6.59 -14.09 6.25
CA ASN A 92 7.29 -14.43 7.46
C ASN A 92 7.41 -13.22 8.39
N PHE A 93 6.31 -12.92 9.09
CA PHE A 93 6.23 -11.81 10.03
C PHE A 93 7.27 -11.92 11.16
N GLU A 94 7.69 -13.12 11.58
CA GLU A 94 8.69 -13.29 12.64
C GLU A 94 10.09 -12.80 12.20
N ASN A 95 10.46 -13.11 10.95
CA ASN A 95 11.71 -12.66 10.37
C ASN A 95 11.71 -11.13 10.19
N LEU A 96 10.64 -10.60 9.60
CA LEU A 96 10.47 -9.16 9.39
C LEU A 96 10.44 -8.37 10.70
N LYS A 97 9.77 -8.89 11.74
CA LYS A 97 9.68 -8.22 13.05
C LYS A 97 11.03 -8.11 13.76
N SER A 98 11.97 -9.00 13.47
CA SER A 98 13.30 -8.99 14.08
C SER A 98 14.15 -7.80 13.60
N ASP A 99 13.98 -7.41 12.33
CA ASP A 99 14.70 -6.29 11.70
C ASP A 99 13.84 -5.00 11.62
N PHE A 100 12.61 -5.05 12.15
CA PHE A 100 11.64 -3.98 12.07
C PHE A 100 12.05 -2.76 12.89
N LYS A 101 12.06 -1.59 12.24
CA LYS A 101 12.35 -0.29 12.86
C LYS A 101 11.12 0.59 12.87
N ASP A 102 10.91 1.32 13.96
CA ASP A 102 9.83 2.31 14.06
C ASP A 102 9.96 3.42 12.99
N GLU A 103 11.17 3.66 12.46
CA GLU A 103 11.40 4.58 11.34
C GLU A 103 10.60 4.20 10.08
N LEU A 104 10.39 2.91 9.82
CA LEU A 104 9.59 2.45 8.68
C LEU A 104 8.11 2.79 8.85
N LYS A 105 7.58 2.78 10.09
CA LYS A 105 6.21 3.24 10.35
C LYS A 105 6.06 4.72 10.05
N ILE A 106 7.05 5.53 10.46
CA ILE A 106 7.05 6.96 10.21
C ILE A 106 7.07 7.22 8.70
N LYS A 107 7.95 6.53 7.96
CA LYS A 107 8.00 6.61 6.49
C LYS A 107 6.67 6.21 5.85
N ALA A 108 6.07 5.09 6.24
CA ALA A 108 4.78 4.65 5.72
C ALA A 108 3.68 5.71 5.95
N ILE A 109 3.63 6.32 7.14
CA ILE A 109 2.68 7.40 7.46
C ILE A 109 2.95 8.64 6.60
N GLU A 110 4.21 9.02 6.42
CA GLU A 110 4.60 10.14 5.56
C GLU A 110 4.21 9.88 4.10
N THR A 111 4.41 8.66 3.59
CA THR A 111 3.99 8.27 2.24
C THR A 111 2.48 8.36 2.08
N ILE A 112 1.68 7.86 3.03
CA ILE A 112 0.22 7.98 2.96
C ILE A 112 -0.21 9.44 3.00
N ASN A 113 0.40 10.28 3.83
CA ASN A 113 0.12 11.72 3.85
C ASN A 113 0.40 12.34 2.48
N LYS A 114 1.54 12.01 1.86
CA LYS A 114 1.89 12.51 0.54
C LYS A 114 0.86 12.08 -0.51
N ILE A 115 0.46 10.81 -0.53
CA ILE A 115 -0.57 10.31 -1.44
C ILE A 115 -1.89 11.08 -1.23
N GLN A 116 -2.29 11.28 0.02
CA GLN A 116 -3.54 11.94 0.37
C GLN A 116 -3.56 13.45 0.04
N ASP A 117 -2.43 14.14 0.22
CA ASP A 117 -2.32 15.59 0.11
C ASP A 117 -1.89 16.07 -1.29
N ASP A 118 -1.26 15.21 -2.10
CA ASP A 118 -0.80 15.54 -3.46
C ASP A 118 -1.94 15.35 -4.48
N ASP A 119 -2.57 16.46 -4.85
CA ASP A 119 -3.66 16.51 -5.83
C ASP A 119 -3.18 16.36 -7.29
N GLN A 120 -1.86 16.38 -7.53
CA GLN A 120 -1.26 16.12 -8.84
C GLN A 120 -0.97 14.63 -9.05
N MET A 121 -1.02 13.81 -8.00
CA MET A 121 -0.79 12.38 -8.09
C MET A 121 -1.94 11.70 -8.82
N HIS A 122 -1.63 10.86 -9.82
CA HIS A 122 -2.65 10.25 -10.67
C HIS A 122 -3.67 9.43 -9.86
N LEU A 123 -3.20 8.66 -8.87
CA LEU A 123 -4.08 7.92 -7.96
C LEU A 123 -5.10 8.83 -7.27
N THR A 124 -4.66 9.98 -6.76
CA THR A 124 -5.51 10.96 -6.08
C THR A 124 -6.51 11.60 -7.04
N VAL A 125 -6.09 11.92 -8.26
CA VAL A 125 -6.97 12.43 -9.32
C VAL A 125 -8.10 11.43 -9.63
N LEU A 126 -7.77 10.15 -9.76
CA LEU A 126 -8.77 9.09 -10.01
C LEU A 126 -9.83 9.03 -8.90
N TRP A 127 -9.41 9.19 -7.64
CA TRP A 127 -10.34 9.22 -6.51
C TRP A 127 -11.10 10.55 -6.40
N ILE A 128 -10.50 11.69 -6.77
CA ILE A 128 -11.18 12.99 -6.81
C ILE A 128 -12.37 12.97 -7.79
N GLU A 129 -12.23 12.25 -8.90
CA GLU A 129 -13.29 12.07 -9.89
C GLU A 129 -14.33 11.01 -9.48
N SER A 130 -14.08 10.25 -8.41
CA SER A 130 -14.94 9.19 -7.89
C SER A 130 -15.97 9.70 -6.86
N GLU A 131 -17.15 9.08 -6.84
CA GLU A 131 -18.19 9.35 -5.83
C GLU A 131 -17.81 8.83 -4.42
N SER A 132 -16.78 7.97 -4.32
CA SER A 132 -16.32 7.34 -3.06
C SER A 132 -15.05 7.98 -2.48
N LEU A 133 -14.69 9.20 -2.88
CA LEU A 133 -13.50 9.91 -2.38
C LEU A 133 -13.42 9.95 -0.84
N ASP A 134 -14.54 10.25 -0.18
CA ASP A 134 -14.59 10.35 1.28
C ASP A 134 -14.37 8.99 1.95
N GLU A 135 -14.90 7.91 1.38
CA GLU A 135 -14.69 6.55 1.88
C GLU A 135 -13.23 6.14 1.74
N TRP A 136 -12.58 6.47 0.61
CA TRP A 136 -11.16 6.20 0.38
C TRP A 136 -10.27 6.97 1.34
N LYS A 137 -10.54 8.27 1.56
CA LYS A 137 -9.82 9.06 2.57
C LYS A 137 -10.00 8.52 3.98
N ASN A 138 -11.19 8.03 4.33
CA ASN A 138 -11.41 7.36 5.61
C ASN A 138 -10.63 6.06 5.72
N ASN A 139 -10.50 5.29 4.64
CA ASN A 139 -9.68 4.07 4.62
C ASN A 139 -8.19 4.39 4.83
N LEU A 140 -7.66 5.41 4.16
CA LEU A 140 -6.28 5.86 4.37
C LEU A 140 -6.05 6.34 5.81
N GLN A 141 -7.04 7.01 6.40
CA GLN A 141 -6.96 7.47 7.78
C GLN A 141 -6.98 6.29 8.77
N ASP A 142 -7.82 5.28 8.54
CA ASP A 142 -7.82 4.03 9.31
C ASP A 142 -6.47 3.31 9.24
N LEU A 143 -5.89 3.18 8.03
CA LEU A 143 -4.56 2.61 7.84
C LEU A 143 -3.49 3.36 8.65
N LYS A 144 -3.53 4.70 8.63
CA LYS A 144 -2.63 5.54 9.45
C LYS A 144 -2.82 5.33 10.95
N GLU A 145 -4.03 5.05 11.41
CA GLU A 145 -4.29 4.76 12.83
C GLU A 145 -3.76 3.37 13.21
N ARG A 146 -3.87 2.37 12.34
CA ARG A 146 -3.32 1.02 12.56
C ARG A 146 -1.79 0.97 12.57
N LEU A 147 -1.15 1.91 11.88
CA LEU A 147 0.31 2.10 11.83
C LEU A 147 0.91 2.79 13.05
N LYS A 148 0.10 3.49 13.86
CA LYS A 148 0.54 4.14 15.10
C LYS A 148 0.65 3.15 16.26
#